data_AF-A0A7K0ZWE0-F1
#
_entry.id   AF-A0A7K0ZWE0-F1
#
_cell.length_a   1.000
_cell.length_b   1.000
_cell.length_c   1.000
_cell.angle_alpha   90.00
_cell.angle_beta   90.00
_cell.angle_gamma   90.00
#
_symmetry.space_group_name_H-M   'P 1'
#
loop_
_entity.id
_entity.type
_entity.pdbx_description
1 polymer ?
#
loop_
_entity_poly.entity_id
_entity_poly.type
_entity_poly.pdbx_seq_one_letter_code
_entity_poly.pdbx_strand_id
1 'polypeptide(L)'
;VPFSIIPGVNREFCVADGNGVVLNINGVDHRCEPGSITKFRGDDKVHATLIDGPMRALNLMVRDGAVHRRMEIASGGKHVEAGLSVACVAILGPAQVVAGSSNEDLSVLDAVLEANLVINAGVVAIIR
;
A
#
# COMPACT_ATOMS: atom_id res chain seq x y z
N VAL A 1 11.75 -14.98 6.32
CA VAL A 1 11.60 -14.37 7.66
C VAL A 1 10.14 -14.43 8.10
N PRO A 2 9.83 -14.76 9.35
CA PRO A 2 8.44 -14.79 9.83
C PRO A 2 7.90 -13.37 10.04
N PHE A 3 6.61 -13.16 9.80
CA PHE A 3 5.89 -11.97 10.24
C PHE A 3 5.33 -12.18 11.66
N SER A 4 5.14 -11.09 12.39
CA SER A 4 4.42 -11.13 13.67
C SER A 4 2.95 -11.46 13.46
N ILE A 5 2.41 -12.30 14.34
CA ILE A 5 0.97 -12.54 14.49
C ILE A 5 0.36 -11.33 15.21
N ILE A 6 -0.67 -10.73 14.63
CA ILE A 6 -1.39 -9.56 15.15
C ILE A 6 -2.89 -9.88 15.13
N PRO A 7 -3.42 -10.55 16.16
CA PRO A 7 -4.79 -11.04 16.13
C PRO A 7 -5.84 -9.93 15.97
N GLY A 8 -6.93 -10.23 15.27
CA GLY A 8 -8.05 -9.31 15.12
C GLY A 8 -7.76 -8.09 14.22
N VAL A 9 -6.86 -8.26 13.25
CA VAL A 9 -6.47 -7.22 12.29
C VAL A 9 -6.56 -7.75 10.86
N ASN A 10 -7.20 -7.00 9.97
CA ASN A 10 -7.11 -7.20 8.52
C ASN A 10 -5.86 -6.49 7.99
N ARG A 11 -5.04 -7.19 7.20
CA ARG A 11 -3.80 -6.63 6.64
C ARG A 11 -3.88 -6.61 5.12
N GLU A 12 -3.54 -5.46 4.56
CA GLU A 12 -3.18 -5.36 3.14
C GLU A 12 -1.69 -5.00 3.06
N PHE A 13 -0.95 -5.74 2.24
CA PHE A 13 0.48 -5.61 2.07
C PHE A 13 0.78 -5.27 0.61
N CYS A 14 1.36 -4.09 0.40
CA CYS A 14 1.75 -3.62 -0.93
C CYS A 14 3.28 -3.60 -1.03
N VAL A 15 3.83 -4.17 -2.11
CA VAL A 15 5.25 -3.99 -2.44
C VAL A 15 5.43 -2.58 -3.01
N ALA A 16 5.91 -1.65 -2.18
CA ALA A 16 5.98 -0.24 -2.52
C ALA A 16 7.27 0.14 -3.25
N ASP A 17 8.33 -0.66 -3.10
CA ASP A 17 9.61 -0.48 -3.78
C ASP A 17 10.44 -1.79 -3.75
N GLY A 18 11.35 -1.96 -4.71
CA GLY A 18 12.15 -3.17 -4.91
C GLY A 18 11.43 -4.27 -5.71
N ASN A 19 12.07 -5.44 -5.86
CA ASN A 19 11.67 -6.48 -6.82
C ASN A 19 10.61 -7.48 -6.31
N GLY A 20 10.06 -7.27 -5.11
CA GLY A 20 9.00 -8.10 -4.56
C GLY A 20 9.44 -9.22 -3.62
N VAL A 21 8.44 -10.00 -3.20
CA VAL A 21 8.57 -11.02 -2.15
C VAL A 21 7.59 -12.15 -2.42
N VAL A 22 7.91 -13.37 -2.01
CA VAL A 22 6.93 -14.46 -1.88
C VAL A 22 6.50 -14.51 -0.42
N LEU A 23 5.19 -14.38 -0.18
CA LEU A 23 4.58 -14.62 1.12
C LEU A 23 3.99 -16.02 1.15
N ASN A 24 4.52 -16.90 1.98
CA ASN A 24 3.84 -18.13 2.36
C ASN A 24 2.82 -17.79 3.45
N ILE A 25 1.53 -17.92 3.15
CA ILE A 25 0.42 -17.60 4.06
C ILE A 25 -0.30 -18.90 4.36
N ASN A 26 -0.20 -19.37 5.60
CA ASN A 26 -0.78 -20.65 6.05
C ASN A 26 -0.41 -21.84 5.14
N GLY A 27 0.82 -21.87 4.62
CA GLY A 27 1.32 -22.95 3.76
C GLY A 27 1.10 -22.74 2.27
N VAL A 28 0.42 -21.66 1.84
CA VAL A 28 0.21 -21.34 0.43
C VAL A 28 1.12 -20.19 0.01
N ASP A 29 1.86 -20.36 -1.08
CA ASP A 29 2.73 -19.31 -1.60
C ASP A 29 1.97 -18.30 -2.44
N HIS A 30 2.16 -17.02 -2.10
CA HIS A 30 1.65 -15.87 -2.82
C HIS A 30 2.83 -15.03 -3.31
N ARG A 31 2.99 -14.92 -4.62
CA ARG A 31 4.01 -14.08 -5.22
C ARG A 31 3.52 -12.63 -5.27
N CYS A 32 4.19 -11.75 -4.54
CA CYS A 32 3.87 -10.33 -4.44
C CYS A 32 4.84 -9.53 -5.32
N GLU A 33 4.35 -9.10 -6.48
CA GLU A 33 5.08 -8.26 -7.44
C GLU A 33 5.08 -6.78 -7.01
N PRO A 34 6.00 -5.94 -7.51
CA PRO A 34 6.00 -4.50 -7.29
C PRO A 34 4.64 -3.87 -7.62
N GLY A 35 4.07 -3.08 -6.71
CA GLY A 35 2.74 -2.47 -6.85
C GLY A 35 1.56 -3.42 -6.69
N SER A 36 1.78 -4.70 -6.34
CA SER A 36 0.69 -5.63 -6.03
C SER A 36 0.25 -5.51 -4.56
N ILE A 37 -1.04 -5.73 -4.31
CA ILE A 37 -1.61 -5.79 -2.97
C ILE A 37 -1.96 -7.25 -2.64
N THR A 38 -1.40 -7.77 -1.55
CA THR A 38 -1.76 -9.08 -0.98
C THR A 38 -2.49 -8.88 0.34
N LYS A 39 -3.63 -9.55 0.50
CA LYS A 39 -4.49 -9.43 1.68
C LYS A 39 -4.41 -10.69 2.52
N PHE A 40 -4.33 -10.53 3.84
CA PHE A 40 -4.32 -11.63 4.80
C PHE A 40 -4.77 -11.17 6.18
N ARG A 41 -5.08 -12.12 7.06
CA ARG A 41 -5.43 -11.84 8.46
C ARG A 41 -4.16 -11.74 9.29
N GLY A 42 -4.16 -10.85 10.28
CA GLY A 42 -3.08 -10.79 11.25
C GLY A 42 -2.96 -12.06 12.10
N ASP A 43 -4.00 -12.88 12.15
CA ASP A 43 -4.01 -14.22 12.75
C ASP A 43 -3.24 -15.28 11.92
N ASP A 44 -2.93 -15.00 10.65
CA ASP A 44 -2.30 -15.95 9.72
C ASP A 44 -0.81 -16.15 10.02
N LYS A 45 -0.33 -17.38 9.85
CA LYS A 45 1.11 -17.68 9.88
C LYS A 45 1.73 -17.29 8.54
N VAL A 46 2.51 -16.21 8.54
CA VAL A 46 3.12 -15.68 7.32
C VAL A 46 4.65 -15.74 7.38
N HIS A 47 5.26 -16.26 6.32
CA HIS A 47 6.71 -16.22 6.10
C HIS A 47 7.03 -15.53 4.78
N ALA A 48 7.98 -14.61 4.79
CA ALA A 48 8.41 -13.85 3.64
C ALA A 48 9.77 -14.33 3.11
N THR A 49 9.88 -14.52 1.80
CA THR A 49 11.13 -14.82 1.10
C THR A 49 11.32 -13.78 -0.01
N LEU A 50 12.40 -13.00 0.06
CA LEU A 50 12.70 -11.98 -0.96
C LEU A 50 12.92 -12.65 -2.31
N ILE A 51 12.38 -12.06 -3.38
CA ILE A 51 12.57 -12.57 -4.74
C ILE A 51 13.98 -12.22 -5.22
N ASP A 52 14.31 -10.93 -5.21
CA ASP A 52 15.62 -10.42 -5.64
C ASP A 52 15.97 -9.11 -4.93
N GLY A 53 16.85 -9.19 -3.93
CA GLY A 53 17.31 -8.02 -3.18
C GLY A 53 16.29 -7.47 -2.16
N PRO A 54 16.67 -6.39 -1.44
CA PRO A 54 15.80 -5.75 -0.46
C PRO A 54 14.59 -5.10 -1.15
N MET A 55 13.47 -5.05 -0.43
CA MET A 55 12.23 -4.41 -0.86
C MET A 55 11.62 -3.63 0.31
N ARG A 56 10.75 -2.66 0.01
CA ARG A 56 10.01 -1.90 1.01
C ARG A 56 8.52 -2.13 0.77
N ALA A 57 7.79 -2.37 1.86
CA ALA A 57 6.36 -2.63 1.80
C ALA A 57 5.55 -1.56 2.51
N LEU A 58 4.44 -1.14 1.90
CA LEU A 58 3.40 -0.36 2.56
C LEU A 58 2.40 -1.33 3.19
N ASN A 59 2.18 -1.21 4.49
CA ASN A 59 1.25 -2.05 5.25
C ASN A 59 0.04 -1.21 5.66
N LEU A 60 -1.15 -1.63 5.26
CA LEU A 60 -2.40 -1.17 5.85
C LEU A 60 -2.87 -2.21 6.87
N MET A 61 -3.13 -1.77 8.09
CA MET A 61 -3.60 -2.62 9.17
C MET A 61 -4.89 -2.05 9.75
N VAL A 62 -6.00 -2.78 9.62
CA VAL A 62 -7.32 -2.34 10.07
C VAL A 62 -7.82 -3.30 11.14
N ARG A 63 -7.98 -2.82 12.37
CA ARG A 63 -8.50 -3.62 13.48
C ARG A 63 -9.98 -3.98 13.27
N ASP A 64 -10.37 -5.17 13.71
CA ASP A 64 -11.78 -5.56 13.74
C ASP A 64 -12.62 -4.55 14.54
N GLY A 65 -13.82 -4.24 14.03
CA GLY A 65 -14.71 -3.22 14.59
C GLY A 65 -14.39 -1.77 14.19
N ALA A 66 -13.24 -1.51 13.55
CA ALA A 66 -12.96 -0.20 12.97
C ALA A 66 -13.71 0.02 11.64
N VAL A 67 -13.77 1.28 11.19
CA VAL A 67 -14.26 1.60 9.84
C VAL A 67 -13.41 0.86 8.81
N HIS A 68 -14.05 0.19 7.87
CA HIS A 68 -13.36 -0.53 6.80
C HIS A 68 -12.47 0.43 6.00
N ARG A 69 -11.23 0.01 5.75
CA ARG A 69 -10.28 0.70 4.87
C ARG A 69 -9.61 -0.28 3.94
N ARG A 70 -9.22 0.18 2.74
CA ARG A 70 -8.47 -0.60 1.75
C ARG A 70 -7.43 0.25 1.03
N MET A 71 -6.39 -0.41 0.51
CA MET A 71 -5.47 0.17 -0.45
C MET A 71 -6.03 0.07 -1.88
N GLU A 72 -5.78 1.10 -2.67
CA GLU A 72 -6.03 1.12 -4.10
C GLU A 72 -4.82 1.73 -4.81
N ILE A 73 -4.29 1.03 -5.81
CA ILE A 73 -3.16 1.53 -6.60
C ILE A 73 -3.70 2.37 -7.75
N ALA A 74 -3.05 3.51 -7.97
CA ALA A 74 -3.41 4.44 -9.02
C ALA A 74 -2.17 5.04 -9.67
N SER A 75 -2.32 5.46 -10.92
CA SER A 75 -1.30 6.16 -11.69
C SER A 75 -1.88 7.43 -12.32
N GLY A 76 -1.02 8.22 -12.97
CA GLY A 76 -1.35 9.52 -13.56
C GLY A 76 -2.67 9.60 -14.34
N GLY A 77 -3.35 10.74 -14.23
CA GLY A 77 -4.64 11.02 -14.86
C GLY A 77 -5.86 10.59 -14.04
N LYS A 78 -5.68 10.02 -12.86
CA LYS A 78 -6.79 9.58 -11.99
C LYS A 78 -7.15 10.64 -10.96
N HIS A 79 -8.44 10.98 -10.90
CA HIS A 79 -9.02 11.79 -9.83
C HIS A 79 -9.59 10.88 -8.74
N VAL A 80 -9.30 11.21 -7.49
CA VAL A 80 -9.88 10.59 -6.30
C VAL A 80 -10.87 11.56 -5.68
N GLU A 81 -12.14 11.15 -5.60
CA GLU A 81 -13.21 11.99 -5.06
C GLU A 81 -13.01 12.30 -3.57
N ALA A 82 -13.45 13.49 -3.19
CA ALA A 82 -13.38 13.99 -1.82
C ALA A 82 -14.11 13.08 -0.82
N GLY A 83 -13.53 12.91 0.36
CA GLY A 83 -14.10 12.12 1.46
C GLY A 83 -13.91 10.60 1.33
N LEU A 84 -13.33 10.14 0.21
CA LEU A 84 -13.03 8.73 -0.01
C LEU A 84 -11.58 8.37 0.32
N SER A 85 -10.69 9.34 0.56
CA SER A 85 -9.26 9.10 0.84
C SER A 85 -8.89 9.54 2.25
N VAL A 86 -8.00 8.76 2.89
CA VAL A 86 -7.38 9.12 4.18
C VAL A 86 -5.89 9.43 4.00
N ALA A 87 -5.23 8.78 3.05
CA ALA A 87 -3.82 9.00 2.74
C ALA A 87 -3.51 8.63 1.28
N CYS A 88 -2.50 9.26 0.71
CA CYS A 88 -1.92 8.90 -0.57
C CYS A 88 -0.40 8.85 -0.44
N VAL A 89 0.20 7.73 -0.85
CA VAL A 89 1.63 7.44 -0.69
C VAL A 89 2.25 7.19 -2.05
N ALA A 90 3.35 7.87 -2.38
CA ALA A 90 4.11 7.58 -3.60
C ALA A 90 4.81 6.22 -3.51
N ILE A 91 4.63 5.37 -4.53
CA ILE A 91 5.23 4.04 -4.61
C ILE A 91 5.87 3.83 -5.98
N LEU A 92 6.83 2.91 -6.06
CA LEU A 92 7.55 2.56 -7.30
C LEU A 92 8.28 3.74 -7.97
N GLY A 93 8.57 4.79 -7.22
CA GLY A 93 9.21 6.01 -7.70
C GLY A 93 8.57 7.27 -7.10
N PRO A 94 9.04 8.46 -7.51
CA PRO A 94 8.40 9.71 -7.16
C PRO A 94 7.03 9.86 -7.86
N ALA A 95 6.16 10.67 -7.28
CA ALA A 95 4.84 10.98 -7.81
C ALA A 95 4.53 12.47 -7.70
N GLN A 96 3.63 12.95 -8.57
CA GLN A 96 3.11 14.30 -8.49
C GLN A 96 1.61 14.25 -8.28
N VAL A 97 1.13 14.92 -7.24
CA VAL A 97 -0.29 14.96 -6.88
C VAL A 97 -0.75 16.39 -6.64
N VAL A 98 -2.02 16.66 -6.91
CA VAL A 98 -2.71 17.86 -6.43
C VAL A 98 -3.48 17.46 -5.18
N ALA A 99 -3.11 18.02 -4.02
CA ALA A 99 -3.78 17.81 -2.74
C ALA A 99 -4.54 19.08 -2.38
N GLY A 100 -5.87 19.05 -2.50
CA GLY A 100 -6.69 20.26 -2.34
C GLY A 100 -6.34 21.30 -3.41
N SER A 101 -5.64 22.37 -3.02
CA SER A 101 -5.17 23.43 -3.93
C SER A 101 -3.65 23.50 -4.10
N SER A 102 -2.88 22.61 -3.48
CA SER A 102 -1.42 22.56 -3.63
C SER A 102 -0.99 21.46 -4.59
N ASN A 103 0.08 21.72 -5.34
CA ASN A 103 0.81 20.69 -6.07
C ASN A 103 1.92 20.17 -5.17
N GLU A 104 1.97 18.86 -4.99
CA GLU A 104 2.93 18.17 -4.13
C GLU A 104 3.81 17.25 -4.98
N ASP A 105 5.11 17.47 -4.92
CA ASP A 105 6.12 16.57 -5.47
C ASP A 105 6.54 15.59 -4.36
N LEU A 106 6.14 14.32 -4.51
CA LEU A 106 6.40 13.28 -3.53
C LEU A 106 7.61 12.45 -3.95
N SER A 107 8.62 12.38 -3.08
CA SER A 107 9.65 11.34 -3.20
C SER A 107 9.04 9.97 -2.89
N VAL A 108 9.75 8.90 -3.24
CA VAL A 108 9.27 7.54 -2.96
C VAL A 108 9.03 7.35 -1.45
N LEU A 109 7.83 6.88 -1.11
CA LEU A 109 7.29 6.73 0.26
C LEU A 109 6.95 8.03 1.00
N ASP A 110 7.00 9.19 0.35
CA ASP A 110 6.34 10.39 0.87
C ASP A 110 4.83 10.22 0.79
N ALA A 111 4.12 10.90 1.70
CA ALA A 111 2.68 10.79 1.83
C ALA A 111 2.01 12.14 2.06
N VAL A 112 0.79 12.25 1.53
CA VAL A 112 -0.13 13.36 1.82
C VAL A 112 -1.40 12.81 2.46
N LEU A 113 -1.94 13.56 3.41
CA LEU A 113 -3.17 13.25 4.12
C LEU A 113 -4.26 14.21 3.67
N GLU A 114 -4.82 13.95 2.50
CA GLU A 114 -5.85 14.78 1.88
C GLU A 114 -6.96 13.92 1.30
N ALA A 115 -8.19 14.39 1.43
CA ALA A 115 -9.38 13.68 1.03
C ALA A 115 -9.66 13.79 -0.47
N ASN A 116 -9.24 14.91 -1.09
CA ASN A 116 -9.40 15.19 -2.53
C ASN A 116 -8.04 15.26 -3.22
N LEU A 117 -7.80 14.33 -4.15
CA LEU A 117 -6.48 14.14 -4.76
C LEU A 117 -6.59 13.94 -6.26
N VAL A 118 -5.79 14.65 -7.04
CA VAL A 118 -5.56 14.35 -8.46
C VAL A 118 -4.15 13.84 -8.64
N ILE A 119 -3.98 12.69 -9.27
CA ILE A 119 -2.65 12.12 -9.53
C ILE A 119 -2.22 12.60 -10.92
N ASN A 120 -1.20 13.43 -10.99
CA ASN A 120 -0.69 13.97 -12.25
C ASN A 120 0.31 13.01 -12.88
N ALA A 121 1.23 12.44 -12.08
CA ALA A 121 2.29 11.56 -12.55
C ALA A 121 2.73 10.56 -11.47
N GLY A 122 3.41 9.50 -11.90
CA GLY A 122 3.90 8.44 -11.01
C GLY A 122 2.83 7.40 -10.64
N VAL A 123 3.16 6.59 -9.64
CA VAL A 123 2.28 5.55 -9.08
C VAL A 123 2.11 5.84 -7.59
N VAL A 124 0.88 5.73 -7.11
CA VAL A 124 0.54 5.94 -5.70
C VAL A 124 -0.33 4.82 -5.16
N ALA A 125 -0.22 4.58 -3.86
CA ALA A 125 -1.18 3.82 -3.08
C ALA A 125 -2.11 4.79 -2.34
N ILE A 126 -3.41 4.70 -2.61
CA ILE A 126 -4.45 5.48 -1.95
C ILE A 126 -5.10 4.62 -0.87
N ILE A 127 -5.20 5.14 0.35
CA ILE A 127 -5.96 4.52 1.45
C ILE A 127 -7.38 5.10 1.45
N ARG A 128 -8.39 4.25 1.31
CA ARG A 128 -9.81 4.62 1.29
C ARG A 128 -10.58 3.92 2.40
#